data_AF-A0A958LZL5-F1
#
_entry.id   AF-A0A958LZL5-F1
#
_cell.length_a   1.000
_cell.length_b   1.000
_cell.length_c   1.000
_cell.angle_alpha   90.00
_cell.angle_beta   90.00
_cell.angle_gamma   90.00
#
_symmetry.space_group_name_H-M   'P 1'
#
loop_
_entity.id
_entity.type
_entity.pdbx_description
1 polymer ?
#
loop_
_entity_poly.entity_id
_entity_poly.type
_entity_poly.pdbx_seq_one_letter_code
_entity_poly.pdbx_strand_id
1 'polypeptide(L)' 'MGCTESAHQFNYDLFVIGGGSGGLAAASAAATYGAKVGLADFVKPSPYGTKWGLGGTCVNVGCIPKKLFHYTGLLGESK' A
#
# COMPACT_ATOMS: atom_id res chain seq x y z
N MET A 1 -19.71 -31.11 -14.90
CA MET A 1 -18.62 -31.19 -13.92
C MET A 1 -18.87 -30.17 -12.83
N GLY A 2 -19.47 -30.59 -11.73
CA GLY A 2 -19.47 -29.83 -10.49
C GLY A 2 -18.43 -30.44 -9.56
N CYS A 3 -17.60 -29.59 -8.97
CA CYS A 3 -16.99 -29.81 -7.67
C CYS A 3 -17.28 -28.55 -6.86
N THR A 4 -18.44 -28.55 -6.21
CA THR A 4 -18.73 -27.64 -5.11
C THR A 4 -18.00 -28.18 -3.88
N GLU A 5 -16.84 -27.61 -3.55
CA GLU A 5 -16.11 -27.95 -2.32
C GLU A 5 -16.22 -26.78 -1.33
N SER A 6 -17.11 -26.97 -0.35
CA SER A 6 -17.28 -26.21 0.89
C SER A 6 -17.18 -24.69 0.79
N ALA A 7 -18.32 -24.03 0.59
CA ALA A 7 -18.43 -22.58 0.63
C ALA A 7 -18.19 -22.05 2.05
N HIS A 8 -16.92 -21.87 2.44
CA HIS A 8 -16.61 -20.81 3.37
C HIS A 8 -17.03 -19.50 2.70
N GLN A 9 -18.17 -18.94 3.14
CA GLN A 9 -18.64 -17.62 2.72
C GLN A 9 -17.66 -16.56 3.26
N PHE A 10 -16.54 -16.39 2.59
CA PHE A 10 -15.66 -15.26 2.84
C PHE A 10 -16.33 -14.00 2.29
N ASN A 11 -16.27 -12.91 3.06
CA ASN A 11 -16.85 -11.65 2.61
C ASN A 11 -16.05 -11.02 1.47
N TYR A 12 -14.84 -11.48 1.19
CA TYR A 12 -13.92 -10.94 0.19
C TYR A 12 -13.27 -12.08 -0.60
N ASP A 13 -13.03 -11.85 -1.89
CA ASP A 13 -12.29 -12.76 -2.78
C ASP A 13 -10.78 -12.59 -2.59
N LEU A 14 -10.34 -11.40 -2.16
CA LEU A 14 -8.96 -11.10 -1.80
C LEU A 14 -8.94 -10.15 -0.60
N PHE A 15 -8.13 -10.45 0.42
CA PHE A 15 -7.86 -9.54 1.53
C PHE A 15 -6.37 -9.20 1.59
N VAL A 16 -6.04 -7.93 1.36
CA VAL A 16 -4.66 -7.43 1.35
C VAL A 16 -4.33 -6.83 2.71
N ILE A 17 -3.24 -7.30 3.32
CA ILE A 17 -2.71 -6.77 4.58
C ILE A 17 -1.45 -5.96 4.26
N GLY A 18 -1.55 -4.64 4.44
CA GLY A 18 -0.51 -3.66 4.12
C GLY A 18 -0.83 -2.86 2.87
N GLY A 19 -1.20 -1.60 3.04
CA GLY A 19 -1.52 -0.62 1.99
C GLY A 19 -0.30 0.12 1.46
N GLY A 20 0.80 -0.61 1.26
CA GLY A 20 2.01 -0.10 0.59
C GLY A 20 1.93 -0.20 -0.92
N SER A 21 3.03 0.14 -1.61
CA SER A 21 3.11 0.11 -3.08
C SER A 21 2.65 -1.23 -3.68
N GLY A 22 3.13 -2.36 -3.15
CA GLY A 22 2.74 -3.69 -3.62
C GLY A 22 1.29 -4.05 -3.29
N GLY A 23 0.84 -3.75 -2.06
CA GLY A 23 -0.49 -4.11 -1.60
C GLY A 23 -1.60 -3.32 -2.29
N LEU A 24 -1.43 -2.00 -2.45
CA LEU A 24 -2.36 -1.17 -3.22
C LEU A 24 -2.39 -1.56 -4.69
N ALA A 25 -1.23 -1.88 -5.29
CA ALA A 25 -1.18 -2.34 -6.68
C ALA A 25 -1.92 -3.67 -6.87
N ALA A 26 -1.69 -4.65 -6.00
CA ALA A 26 -2.37 -5.95 -6.05
C ALA A 26 -3.88 -5.82 -5.79
N ALA A 27 -4.28 -5.02 -4.79
CA ALA A 27 -5.68 -4.79 -4.45
C ALA A 27 -6.42 -4.10 -5.60
N SER A 28 -5.81 -3.06 -6.18
CA SER A 28 -6.39 -2.33 -7.32
C SER A 28 -6.52 -3.25 -8.53
N ALA A 29 -5.47 -4.01 -8.88
CA ALA A 29 -5.51 -4.94 -9.99
C ALA A 29 -6.63 -5.99 -9.82
N ALA A 30 -6.73 -6.63 -8.66
CA ALA A 30 -7.79 -7.61 -8.38
C ALA A 30 -9.19 -6.99 -8.47
N ALA A 31 -9.37 -5.76 -7.96
CA ALA A 31 -10.64 -5.04 -8.06
C ALA A 31 -11.05 -4.76 -9.52
N THR A 32 -10.09 -4.47 -10.41
CA THR A 32 -10.39 -4.27 -11.85
C THR A 32 -10.89 -5.54 -12.54
N TYR A 33 -10.59 -6.72 -12.00
CA TYR A 33 -11.11 -8.00 -12.48
C TYR A 33 -12.45 -8.41 -11.84
N GLY A 34 -13.08 -7.52 -11.05
CA GLY A 34 -14.38 -7.76 -10.42
C GLY A 34 -14.33 -8.52 -9.10
N ALA A 35 -13.13 -8.79 -8.56
CA ALA A 35 -12.98 -9.40 -7.25
C ALA A 35 -13.43 -8.43 -6.14
N LYS A 36 -14.13 -8.92 -5.14
CA LYS A 36 -14.45 -8.17 -3.93
C LYS A 36 -13.22 -8.13 -3.03
N VAL A 37 -12.51 -7.00 -3.05
CA VAL A 37 -11.24 -6.85 -2.34
C VAL A 37 -11.41 -6.11 -1.01
N GLY A 38 -10.83 -6.64 0.06
CA GLY A 38 -10.61 -5.94 1.32
C GLY A 38 -9.15 -5.52 1.43
N LEU A 39 -8.87 -4.34 1.98
CA LEU A 39 -7.50 -3.88 2.25
C LEU A 39 -7.45 -3.26 3.64
N ALA A 40 -6.52 -3.73 4.46
CA ALA A 40 -6.24 -3.15 5.77
C ALA A 40 -4.80 -2.66 5.80
N ASP A 41 -4.61 -1.40 6.18
CA ASP A 41 -3.29 -0.80 6.38
C ASP A 41 -3.18 -0.23 7.78
N PHE A 42 -2.04 -0.45 8.41
CA PHE A 42 -1.74 0.10 9.72
C PHE A 42 -0.26 0.45 9.82
N VAL A 43 -0.01 1.72 10.11
CA VAL A 43 1.33 2.22 10.40
C VAL A 43 1.52 2.25 11.92
N LYS A 44 2.38 1.35 12.41
CA LYS A 44 2.84 1.42 13.80
C LYS A 44 3.67 2.70 13.98
N PRO A 45 3.36 3.54 14.98
CA PRO A 45 4.16 4.72 15.26
C PRO A 45 5.63 4.37 15.52
N SER A 46 6.54 5.24 15.10
CA SER A 46 7.96 5.13 15.44
C SER A 46 8.18 5.27 16.96
N PRO A 47 9.38 4.95 17.49
CA PRO A 47 9.71 5.22 18.89
C PRO A 47 9.53 6.68 19.31
N TYR A 48 9.57 7.61 18.35
CA TYR A 48 9.36 9.04 18.54
C TYR A 48 7.91 9.49 18.29
N GLY A 49 6.98 8.54 18.12
CA GLY A 49 5.55 8.82 17.90
C GLY A 49 5.18 9.20 16.47
N THR A 50 6.11 9.16 15.52
CA THR A 50 5.84 9.51 14.12
C THR A 50 4.95 8.44 13.47
N LYS A 51 3.86 8.86 12.84
CA LYS A 51 2.95 8.02 12.04
C LYS A 51 2.58 8.76 10.77
N TRP A 52 2.20 8.04 9.73
CA TRP A 52 1.75 8.58 8.45
C TRP A 52 0.50 7.85 7.95
N GLY A 53 -0.01 8.28 6.78
CA GLY A 53 -1.22 7.76 6.16
C GLY A 53 -1.00 6.53 5.27
N LEU A 54 -1.99 6.24 4.44
CA LEU A 54 -1.97 5.16 3.44
C LEU A 54 -0.83 5.36 2.40
N GLY A 55 -0.44 4.30 1.70
CA GLY A 55 0.56 4.35 0.62
C GLY A 55 1.91 3.73 1.00
N GLY A 56 2.08 3.37 2.27
CA GLY A 56 3.27 2.69 2.79
C GLY A 56 4.56 3.50 2.70
N THR A 57 5.69 2.79 2.73
CA THR A 57 7.02 3.39 2.89
C THR A 57 7.40 4.32 1.74
N CYS A 58 7.31 3.86 0.49
CA CYS A 58 7.79 4.63 -0.66
C CYS A 58 7.15 6.02 -0.77
N VAL A 59 5.85 6.12 -0.46
CA VAL A 59 5.08 7.37 -0.53
C VAL A 59 5.41 8.28 0.64
N ASN A 60 5.41 7.74 1.87
CA ASN A 60 5.40 8.57 3.07
C ASN A 60 6.80 8.85 3.64
N VAL A 61 7.70 7.86 3.62
CA VAL A 61 9.00 7.94 4.33
C VAL A 61 10.15 7.28 3.56
N GLY A 62 9.99 7.13 2.25
CA GLY A 62 10.93 6.40 1.38
C GLY A 62 11.23 7.19 0.12
N CYS A 63 11.04 6.54 -1.03
CA CYS A 63 11.46 7.03 -2.34
C CYS A 63 11.00 8.47 -2.67
N ILE A 64 9.74 8.80 -2.40
CA ILE A 64 9.16 10.10 -2.75
C ILE A 64 9.80 11.24 -1.94
N PRO A 65 9.73 11.27 -0.59
CA PRO A 65 10.37 12.34 0.17
C PRO A 65 11.90 12.33 -0.01
N LYS A 66 12.53 11.15 -0.12
CA LYS A 66 13.98 11.04 -0.40
C LYS A 66 14.36 11.76 -1.68
N LYS A 67 13.62 11.52 -2.77
CA LYS A 67 13.94 12.13 -4.07
C LYS A 67 13.66 13.63 -4.09
N LEU A 68 12.61 14.08 -3.40
CA LEU A 68 12.32 15.50 -3.23
C LEU A 68 13.46 16.23 -2.50
N PHE A 69 13.92 15.70 -1.35
CA PHE A 69 15.03 16.32 -0.62
C PHE A 69 16.34 16.31 -1.40
N HIS A 70 16.62 15.23 -2.12
CA HIS A 70 17.78 15.18 -2.99
C HIS A 70 17.70 16.26 -4.10
N TYR A 71 16.54 16.41 -4.73
CA TYR A 71 16.33 17.42 -5.77
C TYR A 71 16.47 18.84 -5.23
N THR A 72 15.98 19.12 -4.01
CA THR A 72 16.20 20.42 -3.37
C THR A 72 17.67 20.70 -3.08
N GLY A 73 18.46 19.68 -2.74
CA GLY A 73 19.91 19.81 -2.58
C GLY A 73 20.58 20.21 -3.89
N LEU A 74 20.25 19.52 -4.98
CA LEU A 74 20.76 19.86 -6.33
C LEU A 74 20.41 21.29 -6.72
N LEU A 75 19.18 21.74 -6.51
CA LEU A 75 18.76 23.11 -6.80
C LEU A 75 19.48 24.16 -5.93
N GLY A 76 19.81 23.82 -4.68
CA GLY A 76 20.57 24.68 -3.79
C GLY A 76 22.03 24.85 -4.21
N GLU A 77 22.65 23.78 -4.71
CA GLU A 77 24.03 23.78 -5.24
C GLU A 77 24.16 24.39 -6.64
N SER A 78 23.05 24.52 -7.38
CA SER A 78 23.02 25.08 -8.74
C SER A 78 23.00 26.62 -8.78
N LYS A 79 23.29 27.29 -7.66
CA LYS A 79 23.34 28.75 -7.53
C LYS A 79 24.76 29.28 -7.41
#